data_AF-A0A497AKC4-F1
#
_entry.id   AF-A0A497AKC4-F1
#
_cell.length_a   1.000
_cell.length_b   1.000
_cell.length_c   1.000
_cell.angle_alpha   90.00
_cell.angle_beta   90.00
_cell.angle_gamma   90.00
#
_symmetry.space_group_name_H-M   'P 1'
#
loop_
_entity.id
_entity.type
_entity.pdbx_description
1 polymer ?
#
loop_
_entity_poly.entity_id
_entity_poly.type
_entity_poly.pdbx_seq_one_letter_code
_entity_poly.pdbx_strand_id
1 'polypeptide(L)'
;MSVKKLDKVPKDNGVEITVVSTGQSGFYSVDELSPDIQRKLMIHGLSQVLGDAAAGRDGEDASEAIQRRWETLKSGEWTAKRAAAPKLSKAELERRLAGLEDDERQAIIDALAKVGINL
;
A
#
# COMPACT_ATOMS: atom_id res chain seq x y z
N MET A 1 -1.59 20.27 -15.37
CA MET A 1 -0.88 19.11 -15.98
C MET A 1 -0.49 18.18 -14.85
N SER A 2 -0.88 16.90 -14.89
CA SER A 2 -0.41 15.93 -13.90
C SER A 2 1.08 15.68 -14.11
N VAL A 3 1.90 15.97 -13.11
CA VAL A 3 3.34 15.69 -13.14
C VAL A 3 3.55 14.18 -13.14
N LYS A 4 4.36 13.68 -14.06
CA LYS A 4 4.68 12.25 -14.17
C LYS A 4 5.53 11.84 -12.96
N LYS A 5 5.00 10.95 -12.12
CA LYS A 5 5.68 10.47 -10.88
C LYS A 5 6.53 9.22 -11.10
N LEU A 6 6.15 8.40 -12.08
CA LEU A 6 6.85 7.16 -12.43
C LEU A 6 7.19 7.18 -13.91
N ASP A 7 8.43 6.85 -14.24
CA ASP A 7 8.82 6.45 -15.59
C ASP A 7 8.78 4.92 -15.69
N LYS A 8 8.23 4.40 -16.79
CA LYS A 8 8.04 2.96 -16.98
C LYS A 8 8.44 2.59 -18.39
N VAL A 9 9.41 1.71 -18.52
CA VAL A 9 9.94 1.24 -19.80
C VAL A 9 9.68 -0.26 -19.91
N PRO A 10 8.70 -0.68 -20.74
CA PRO A 10 8.49 -2.10 -21.03
C PRO A 10 9.75 -2.71 -21.66
N LYS A 11 10.07 -3.94 -21.26
CA LYS A 11 11.13 -4.78 -21.85
C LYS A 11 10.51 -6.13 -22.25
N ASP A 12 11.24 -6.95 -22.99
CA ASP A 12 10.73 -8.21 -23.56
C ASP A 12 10.11 -9.14 -22.51
N ASN A 13 10.69 -9.21 -21.31
CA ASN A 13 10.25 -10.07 -20.22
C ASN A 13 9.90 -9.31 -18.93
N GLY A 14 9.56 -8.02 -19.01
CA GLY A 14 9.31 -7.26 -17.79
C GLY A 14 9.09 -5.78 -17.99
N VAL A 15 9.29 -5.03 -16.91
CA VAL A 15 9.23 -3.57 -16.92
C VAL A 15 10.32 -3.00 -16.03
N GLU A 16 10.99 -1.98 -16.54
CA GLU A 16 11.86 -1.11 -15.76
C GLU A 16 11.02 0.09 -15.27
N ILE A 17 10.99 0.30 -13.95
CA ILE A 17 10.24 1.42 -13.35
C ILE A 17 11.21 2.29 -12.58
N THR A 18 11.16 3.60 -12.86
CA THR A 18 11.94 4.63 -12.17
C THR A 18 11.01 5.59 -11.45
N VAL A 19 11.23 5.82 -10.15
CA VAL A 19 10.55 6.88 -9.40
C VAL A 19 11.21 8.21 -9.73
N VAL A 20 10.47 9.12 -10.36
CA VAL A 20 11.04 10.34 -10.96
C VAL A 20 11.66 11.27 -9.91
N SER A 21 11.07 11.34 -8.72
CA SER A 21 11.53 12.23 -7.64
C SER A 21 12.82 11.78 -6.95
N THR A 22 13.09 10.47 -6.89
CA THR A 22 14.30 9.91 -6.26
C THR A 22 15.33 9.40 -7.26
N GLY A 23 14.92 9.16 -8.51
CA GLY A 23 15.74 8.50 -9.52
C GLY A 23 15.96 7.00 -9.26
N GLN A 24 15.35 6.43 -8.22
CA GLN A 24 15.46 5.00 -7.94
C GLN A 24 14.76 4.19 -9.04
N SER A 25 15.48 3.26 -9.62
CA SER A 25 14.98 2.35 -10.65
C SER A 25 15.01 0.89 -10.19
N GLY A 26 14.08 0.10 -10.71
CA GLY A 26 14.04 -1.34 -10.52
C GLY A 26 13.55 -2.04 -11.79
N PHE A 27 14.15 -3.18 -12.09
CA PHE A 27 13.70 -4.06 -13.16
C PHE A 27 12.89 -5.22 -12.57
N TYR A 28 11.71 -5.46 -13.13
CA TYR A 28 10.75 -6.45 -12.64
C TYR A 28 10.45 -7.44 -13.77
N SER A 29 10.99 -8.66 -13.66
CA SER A 29 10.89 -9.68 -14.70
C SER A 29 9.73 -10.64 -14.45
N VAL A 30 8.82 -10.80 -15.41
CA VAL A 30 7.71 -11.76 -15.29
C VAL A 30 8.18 -13.21 -15.16
N ASP A 31 9.42 -13.51 -15.56
CA ASP A 31 10.02 -14.84 -15.47
C ASP A 31 10.27 -15.28 -14.01
N GLU A 32 10.36 -14.32 -13.07
CA GLU A 32 10.50 -14.60 -11.64
C GLU A 32 9.18 -14.97 -10.96
N LEU A 33 8.07 -14.95 -11.69
CA LEU A 33 6.72 -15.13 -11.16
C LEU A 33 6.18 -16.52 -11.47
N SER A 34 5.28 -17.00 -10.60
CA SER A 34 4.61 -18.27 -10.85
C SER A 34 3.71 -18.19 -12.11
N PRO A 35 3.45 -19.32 -12.80
CA PRO A 35 2.59 -19.34 -13.99
C PRO A 35 1.19 -18.77 -13.73
N ASP A 36 0.65 -18.95 -12.52
CA ASP A 36 -0.63 -18.37 -12.10
C ASP A 36 -0.63 -16.84 -12.08
N ILE A 37 0.44 -16.25 -11.54
CA ILE A 37 0.61 -14.80 -11.51
C ILE A 37 0.85 -14.26 -12.92
N GLN A 38 1.67 -14.94 -13.73
CA GLN A 38 1.88 -14.59 -15.13
C GLN A 38 0.55 -14.54 -15.90
N ARG A 39 -0.31 -15.56 -15.77
CA ARG A 39 -1.65 -15.58 -16.39
C ARG A 39 -2.51 -14.38 -15.99
N LYS A 40 -2.50 -13.99 -14.71
CA LYS A 40 -3.24 -12.81 -14.24
C LYS A 40 -2.65 -11.51 -14.80
N LEU A 41 -1.32 -11.43 -14.90
CA LEU A 41 -0.63 -10.29 -15.49
C LEU A 41 -0.86 -10.14 -16.99
N MET A 42 -1.20 -11.20 -17.73
CA MET A 42 -1.61 -11.07 -19.14
C MET A 42 -2.87 -10.21 -19.32
N ILE A 43 -3.76 -10.19 -18.32
CA ILE A 43 -5.00 -9.42 -18.35
C ILE A 43 -4.76 -7.97 -17.87
N HIS A 44 -4.00 -7.82 -16.79
CA HIS A 44 -3.86 -6.54 -16.10
C HIS A 44 -2.60 -5.75 -16.48
N GLY A 45 -1.57 -6.39 -17.03
CA GLY A 45 -0.26 -5.79 -17.33
C GLY A 45 0.61 -5.53 -16.09
N LEU A 46 1.88 -5.94 -16.13
CA LEU A 46 2.82 -5.74 -15.01
C LEU A 46 3.07 -4.26 -14.70
N SER A 47 3.25 -3.42 -15.72
CA SER A 47 3.50 -1.98 -15.53
C SER A 47 2.32 -1.25 -14.89
N GLN A 48 1.10 -1.70 -15.19
CA GLN A 48 -0.12 -1.16 -14.60
C GLN A 48 -0.24 -1.61 -13.14
N VAL A 49 -0.10 -2.90 -12.86
CA VAL A 49 -0.22 -3.45 -11.50
C VAL A 49 0.79 -2.83 -10.51
N LEU A 50 2.05 -2.66 -10.94
CA LEU A 50 3.06 -1.99 -10.12
C LEU A 50 2.82 -0.47 -10.03
N GLY A 51 2.31 0.12 -11.11
CA GLY A 51 1.91 1.52 -11.13
C GLY A 51 0.80 1.88 -10.15
N ASP A 52 -0.24 1.05 -10.13
CA ASP A 52 -1.41 1.23 -9.27
C ASP A 52 -1.01 1.13 -7.78
N ALA A 53 0.00 0.33 -7.44
CA ALA A 53 0.51 0.24 -6.08
C ALA A 53 1.12 1.56 -5.57
N ALA A 54 1.76 2.31 -6.46
CA ALA A 54 2.37 3.62 -6.18
C ALA A 54 1.45 4.81 -6.50
N ALA A 55 0.20 4.58 -6.94
CA ALA A 55 -0.74 5.65 -7.24
C ALA A 55 -0.99 6.52 -5.99
N GLY A 56 -0.88 7.85 -6.16
CA GLY A 56 -1.03 8.83 -5.08
C GLY A 56 0.16 8.95 -4.13
N ARG A 57 1.20 8.12 -4.28
CA ARG A 57 2.44 8.17 -3.49
C ARG A 57 3.54 8.88 -4.28
N ASP A 58 4.65 9.19 -3.63
CA ASP A 58 5.84 9.79 -4.27
C ASP A 58 7.11 9.38 -3.52
N GLY A 59 8.26 9.56 -4.17
CA GLY A 59 9.57 9.31 -3.58
C GLY A 59 9.71 7.90 -3.01
N GLU A 60 10.27 7.81 -1.80
CA GLU A 60 10.55 6.53 -1.13
C GLU A 60 9.27 5.71 -0.87
N ASP A 61 8.15 6.37 -0.52
CA ASP A 61 6.86 5.70 -0.32
C ASP A 61 6.36 5.00 -1.60
N ALA A 62 6.64 5.59 -2.77
CA ALA A 62 6.30 4.97 -4.05
C ALA A 62 7.21 3.77 -4.35
N SER A 63 8.51 3.88 -4.10
CA SER A 63 9.48 2.78 -4.22
C SER A 63 9.10 1.60 -3.33
N GLU A 64 8.82 1.85 -2.04
CA GLU A 64 8.39 0.82 -1.10
C GLU A 64 7.08 0.15 -1.52
N ALA A 65 6.13 0.93 -2.04
CA ALA A 65 4.85 0.41 -2.49
C ALA A 65 5.02 -0.58 -3.65
N ILE A 66 5.85 -0.21 -4.63
CA ILE A 66 6.18 -1.05 -5.78
C ILE A 66 6.89 -2.31 -5.28
N GLN A 67 7.89 -2.18 -4.40
CA GLN A 67 8.62 -3.33 -3.88
C GLN A 67 7.72 -4.29 -3.12
N ARG A 68 6.88 -3.79 -2.21
CA ARG A 68 5.90 -4.63 -1.48
C ARG A 68 4.94 -5.34 -2.43
N ARG A 69 4.49 -4.63 -3.48
CA ARG A 69 3.64 -5.24 -4.52
C ARG A 69 4.38 -6.33 -5.26
N TRP A 70 5.64 -6.09 -5.61
CA TRP A 70 6.50 -7.06 -6.28
C TRP A 70 6.73 -8.33 -5.47
N GLU A 71 7.10 -8.19 -4.19
CA GLU A 71 7.30 -9.34 -3.29
C GLU A 71 6.01 -10.16 -3.12
N THR A 72 4.85 -9.48 -3.07
CA THR A 72 3.55 -10.15 -3.03
C THR A 72 3.36 -11.03 -4.28
N LEU A 73 3.64 -10.51 -5.47
CA LEU A 73 3.55 -11.26 -6.72
C LEU A 73 4.57 -12.40 -6.77
N LYS A 74 5.82 -12.18 -6.33
CA LYS A 74 6.85 -13.24 -6.24
C LYS A 74 6.47 -14.36 -5.29
N SER A 75 5.76 -14.07 -4.21
CA SER A 75 5.22 -15.09 -3.29
C SER A 75 4.05 -15.91 -3.87
N GLY A 76 3.60 -15.60 -5.09
CA GLY A 76 2.49 -16.29 -5.74
C GLY A 76 1.10 -15.78 -5.34
N GLU A 77 1.02 -14.75 -4.49
CA GLU A 77 -0.24 -14.15 -4.06
C GLU A 77 -0.62 -12.99 -4.99
N TRP A 78 -1.86 -12.97 -5.50
CA TRP A 78 -2.31 -11.86 -6.36
C TRP A 78 -2.60 -10.59 -5.57
N THR A 79 -3.02 -10.72 -4.32
CA THR A 79 -3.29 -9.61 -3.39
C THR A 79 -2.65 -9.99 -2.07
N ALA A 80 -1.93 -9.05 -1.45
CA ALA A 80 -1.41 -9.29 -0.12
C ALA A 80 -2.61 -9.50 0.81
N LYS A 81 -2.70 -10.67 1.46
CA LYS A 81 -3.63 -10.86 2.56
C LYS A 81 -3.15 -9.96 3.70
N ARG A 82 -3.61 -8.71 3.73
CA ARG A 82 -3.49 -7.88 4.92
C ARG A 82 -4.29 -8.61 5.99
N ALA A 83 -3.63 -9.08 7.05
CA ALA A 83 -4.34 -9.44 8.26
C ALA A 83 -5.24 -8.26 8.60
N ALA A 84 -6.56 -8.49 8.69
CA ALA A 84 -7.46 -7.44 9.11
C ALA A 84 -6.95 -6.93 10.46
N ALA A 85 -6.67 -5.63 10.56
CA ALA A 85 -6.36 -5.04 11.86
C ALA A 85 -7.51 -5.44 12.81
N PRO A 86 -7.21 -5.92 14.03
CA PRO A 86 -8.23 -6.37 14.94
C PRO A 86 -9.25 -5.23 15.12
N LYS A 87 -10.54 -5.54 14.93
CA LYS A 87 -11.60 -4.55 15.07
C LYS A 87 -11.54 -4.01 16.50
N LEU A 88 -11.27 -2.72 16.66
CA LEU A 88 -11.35 -2.06 17.94
C LEU A 88 -12.83 -1.95 18.33
N SER A 89 -13.25 -2.65 19.38
CA SER A 89 -14.62 -2.55 19.90
C SER A 89 -14.77 -1.30 20.78
N LYS A 90 -16.02 -0.83 20.96
CA LYS A 90 -16.34 0.28 21.87
C LYS A 90 -15.81 0.02 23.29
N ALA A 91 -16.05 -1.19 23.81
CA ALA A 91 -15.58 -1.60 25.13
C ALA A 91 -14.05 -1.61 25.27
N GLU A 92 -13.33 -2.02 24.21
CA GLU A 92 -11.87 -1.99 24.19
C GLU A 92 -11.31 -0.56 24.15
N LEU A 93 -12.00 0.34 23.43
CA LEU A 93 -11.67 1.76 23.38
C LEU A 93 -11.92 2.44 24.74
N GLU A 94 -13.06 2.18 25.38
CA GLU A 94 -13.38 2.67 26.74
C GLU A 94 -12.35 2.18 27.77
N ARG A 95 -11.95 0.90 27.73
CA ARG A 95 -10.93 0.36 28.64
C ARG A 95 -9.57 1.05 28.47
N ARG A 96 -9.18 1.36 27.23
CA ARG A 96 -7.92 2.06 26.94
C ARG A 96 -7.96 3.50 27.43
N LEU A 97 -9.08 4.19 27.23
CA LEU A 97 -9.28 5.56 27.69
C LEU A 97 -9.30 5.66 29.22
N ALA A 98 -9.84 4.65 29.92
CA ALA A 98 -9.83 4.59 31.37
C ALA A 98 -8.42 4.55 32.00
N GLY A 99 -7.39 4.18 31.21
CA GLY A 99 -5.99 4.15 31.64
C GLY A 99 -5.22 5.45 31.40
N LEU A 100 -5.83 6.46 30.78
CA LEU A 100 -5.22 7.76 30.53
C LEU A 100 -5.53 8.75 31.66
N GLU A 101 -4.70 9.78 31.80
CA GLU A 101 -4.97 10.94 32.66
C GLU A 101 -6.28 11.63 32.23
N ASP A 102 -7.01 12.25 33.16
CA ASP A 102 -8.37 12.76 32.91
C ASP A 102 -8.41 13.83 31.81
N ASP A 103 -7.40 14.72 31.74
CA ASP A 103 -7.31 15.76 30.72
C ASP A 103 -7.09 15.17 29.31
N GLU A 104 -6.23 14.16 29.19
CA GLU A 104 -5.94 13.48 27.93
C GLU A 104 -7.15 12.65 27.47
N ARG A 105 -7.82 11.98 28.41
CA ARG A 105 -9.05 11.23 28.18
C ARG A 105 -10.17 12.11 27.63
N GLN A 106 -10.42 13.26 28.27
CA GLN A 106 -11.49 14.16 27.86
C GLN A 106 -11.21 14.76 26.48
N ALA A 107 -9.96 15.14 26.19
CA ALA A 107 -9.58 15.65 24.87
C ALA A 107 -9.85 14.63 23.74
N ILE A 108 -9.60 13.34 24.00
CA ILE A 108 -9.85 12.27 23.03
C ILE A 108 -11.35 12.02 22.87
N ILE A 109 -12.12 12.00 23.96
CA ILE A 109 -13.60 11.86 23.90
C ILE A 109 -14.22 12.99 23.07
N ASP A 110 -13.81 14.23 23.31
CA ASP A 110 -14.31 15.39 22.56
C ASP A 110 -13.97 15.32 21.07
N ALA A 111 -12.76 14.84 20.74
CA ALA A 111 -12.34 14.65 19.36
C ALA A 111 -13.17 13.56 18.65
N LEU A 112 -13.45 12.46 19.35
CA LEU A 112 -14.27 11.36 18.82
C LEU A 112 -15.73 11.78 18.62
N ALA A 113 -16.28 12.57 19.54
CA ALA A 113 -17.63 13.13 19.41
C ALA A 113 -17.77 14.02 18.15
N LYS A 114 -16.75 14.83 17.82
CA LYS A 114 -16.75 15.69 16.62
C LYS A 114 -16.84 14.91 15.30
N VAL A 115 -16.39 13.66 15.28
CA VAL A 115 -16.48 12.77 14.10
C VAL A 115 -17.66 11.79 14.20
N GLY A 116 -18.56 11.98 15.17
CA GLY A 116 -19.79 11.20 15.33
C GLY A 116 -19.62 9.89 16.11
N ILE A 117 -18.52 9.71 16.83
CA ILE A 117 -18.27 8.53 17.67
C ILE A 117 -18.55 8.90 19.13
N ASN A 118 -19.67 8.41 19.66
CA ASN A 118 -20.04 8.61 21.06
C ASN A 118 -19.59 7.43 21.92
N LEU A 119 -18.80 7.72 22.95
CA LEU A 119 -18.31 6.77 23.95
C LEU A 119 -19.12 6.91 25.22
#